data_AF-V6K175-F1
#
_entry.id   AF-V6K175-F1
#
_cell.length_a   1.000
_cell.length_b   1.000
_cell.length_c   1.000
_cell.angle_alpha   90.00
_cell.angle_beta   90.00
_cell.angle_gamma   90.00
#
_symmetry.space_group_name_H-M   'P 1'
#
loop_
_entity.id
_entity.type
_entity.pdbx_description
1 polymer ?
#
loop_
_entity_poly.entity_id
_entity_poly.type
_entity_poly.pdbx_seq_one_letter_code
_entity_poly.pdbx_strand_id
1 'polypeptide(L)'
;MTPENTPATAPTAVGMTEDEATVEARRIIAEAYRPAPEVPTVHRDDSPLPRYGSTPPVAQPGRPPMSQGATDASVLMLTGGASVSMVGLTAAVVMYVSQTANPVVCAIVFGAPTALVLALARLAKRSQPAPDVHQHYTGPVYQDQRNVHTTTRGVWAKTTNQQ
;
A
#
# COMPACT_ATOMS: atom_id res chain seq x y z
N MET A 1 76.33 -26.85 -13.53
CA MET A 1 77.16 -25.77 -12.95
C MET A 1 76.21 -24.79 -12.27
N THR A 2 76.14 -24.85 -10.95
CA THR A 2 75.46 -23.86 -10.10
C THR A 2 76.34 -22.61 -10.00
N PRO A 3 75.83 -21.39 -10.19
CA PRO A 3 76.58 -20.20 -9.79
C PRO A 3 76.55 -20.06 -8.26
N GLU A 4 77.73 -19.93 -7.67
CA GLU A 4 77.96 -19.59 -6.26
C GLU A 4 77.30 -18.26 -5.90
N ASN A 5 76.53 -18.26 -4.81
CA ASN A 5 76.14 -17.04 -4.12
C ASN A 5 77.29 -16.59 -3.21
N THR A 6 78.21 -15.78 -3.74
CA THR A 6 79.12 -14.98 -2.92
C THR A 6 78.34 -13.79 -2.35
N PRO A 7 78.22 -13.61 -1.02
CA PRO A 7 77.66 -12.40 -0.47
C PRO A 7 78.61 -11.24 -0.76
N ALA A 8 78.20 -10.33 -1.64
CA ALA A 8 78.90 -9.07 -1.83
C ALA A 8 78.86 -8.28 -0.51
N THR A 9 80.04 -7.93 -0.02
CA THR A 9 80.28 -7.10 1.16
C THR A 9 79.34 -5.89 1.18
N ALA A 10 78.53 -5.77 2.24
CA ALA A 10 77.71 -4.59 2.48
C ALA A 10 78.61 -3.34 2.51
N PRO A 11 78.25 -2.24 1.84
CA PRO A 11 79.03 -1.01 1.94
C PRO A 11 79.06 -0.56 3.40
N THR A 12 80.26 -0.34 3.92
CA THR A 12 80.51 0.23 5.25
C THR A 12 79.74 1.53 5.36
N ALA A 13 78.66 1.53 6.16
CA ALA A 13 77.95 2.75 6.50
C ALA A 13 78.96 3.65 7.21
N VAL A 14 79.40 4.71 6.54
CA VAL A 14 80.12 5.81 7.18
C VAL A 14 79.19 6.30 8.29
N GLY A 15 79.60 6.10 9.55
CA GLY A 15 78.81 6.51 10.70
C GLY A 15 78.52 7.99 10.59
N MET A 16 77.24 8.34 10.51
CA MET A 16 76.77 9.71 10.51
C MET A 16 77.29 10.40 11.76
N THR A 17 77.81 11.63 11.62
CA THR A 17 78.27 12.39 12.79
C THR A 17 77.07 12.70 13.70
N GLU A 18 77.31 12.82 15.01
CA GLU A 18 76.22 12.97 15.99
C GLU A 18 75.33 14.20 15.73
N ASP A 19 75.92 15.24 15.13
CA ASP A 19 75.20 16.44 14.68
C ASP A 19 74.26 16.15 13.50
N GLU A 20 74.73 15.41 12.50
CA GLU A 20 73.92 15.01 11.34
C GLU A 20 72.79 14.05 11.76
N ALA A 21 73.08 13.13 12.70
CA ALA A 21 72.09 12.22 13.25
C ALA A 21 71.00 12.98 14.01
N THR A 22 71.37 14.04 14.72
CA THR A 22 70.42 14.91 15.43
C THR A 22 69.52 15.68 14.47
N VAL A 23 70.06 16.16 13.35
CA VAL A 23 69.29 16.86 12.31
C VAL A 23 68.31 15.92 11.62
N GLU A 24 68.75 14.72 11.22
CA GLU A 24 67.88 13.72 10.61
C GLU A 24 66.82 13.20 11.59
N ALA A 25 67.17 12.99 12.86
CA ALA A 25 66.20 12.60 13.89
C ALA A 25 65.09 13.66 14.04
N ARG A 26 65.46 14.95 14.05
CA ARG A 26 64.47 16.05 14.09
C ARG A 26 63.59 16.07 12.84
N ARG A 27 64.15 15.81 11.66
CA ARG A 27 63.39 15.74 10.41
C ARG A 27 62.38 14.60 10.43
N ILE A 28 62.79 13.41 10.87
CA ILE A 28 61.92 12.24 10.97
C ILE A 28 60.79 12.47 11.98
N ILE A 29 61.08 13.07 13.14
CA ILE A 29 60.07 13.41 14.14
C ILE A 29 59.08 14.44 13.58
N ALA A 30 59.57 15.51 12.95
CA ALA A 30 58.71 16.53 12.36
C ALA A 30 57.81 15.98 11.24
N GLU A 31 58.31 15.03 10.45
CA GLU A 31 57.52 14.34 9.44
C GLU A 31 56.48 13.39 10.05
N ALA A 32 56.87 12.62 11.07
CA ALA A 32 55.99 11.67 11.76
C ALA A 32 54.83 12.35 12.51
N TYR A 33 55.06 13.56 13.02
CA TYR A 33 54.03 14.36 13.71
C TYR A 33 53.39 15.42 12.81
N ARG A 34 53.61 15.37 11.49
CA ARG A 34 52.88 16.24 10.57
C ARG A 34 51.40 15.87 10.63
N PRO A 35 50.49 16.83 10.89
CA PRO A 35 49.06 16.57 10.86
C PRO A 35 48.67 16.01 9.49
N ALA A 36 48.05 14.83 9.47
CA ALA A 36 47.50 14.28 8.25
C ALA A 36 46.45 15.26 7.70
N PRO A 37 46.39 15.49 6.37
CA PRO A 37 45.35 16.31 5.80
C PRO A 37 43.98 15.74 6.20
N GLU A 38 43.10 16.59 6.73
CA GLU A 38 41.72 16.20 7.07
C GLU A 38 41.00 15.79 5.79
N VAL A 39 40.96 14.49 5.51
CA VAL A 39 40.13 13.94 4.45
C VAL A 39 38.71 13.84 5.03
N PRO A 40 37.72 14.57 4.50
CA PRO A 40 36.35 14.47 4.98
C PRO A 40 35.83 13.05 4.73
N THR A 41 35.68 12.25 5.79
CA THR A 41 35.20 10.86 5.70
C THR A 41 33.69 10.76 5.57
N VAL A 42 32.98 11.89 5.60
CA VAL A 42 31.51 11.94 5.57
C VAL A 42 31.06 13.03 4.61
N HIS A 43 30.38 12.63 3.54
CA HIS A 43 29.61 13.51 2.68
C HIS A 43 28.12 13.32 3.00
N ARG A 44 27.44 14.40 3.39
CA ARG A 44 25.99 14.42 3.55
C ARG A 44 25.41 15.25 2.41
N ASP A 45 24.57 14.62 1.61
CA ASP A 45 23.84 15.30 0.54
C ASP A 45 22.63 16.01 1.15
N ASP A 46 22.70 17.35 1.18
CA ASP A 46 21.62 18.22 1.65
C ASP A 46 20.72 18.71 0.49
N SER A 47 20.85 18.11 -0.71
CA SER A 47 19.98 18.45 -1.82
C SER A 47 18.50 18.22 -1.47
N PRO A 48 17.60 19.15 -1.87
CA PRO A 48 16.20 19.00 -1.56
C PRO A 48 15.65 17.75 -2.25
N LEU A 49 15.08 16.84 -1.46
CA LEU A 49 14.48 15.63 -1.99
C LEU A 49 13.34 15.99 -2.96
N PRO A 50 13.24 15.29 -4.12
CA PRO A 50 12.15 15.52 -5.05
C PRO A 50 10.81 15.17 -4.40
N ARG A 51 9.77 15.94 -4.74
CA ARG A 51 8.39 15.72 -4.23
C ARG A 51 7.86 14.32 -4.55
N TYR A 52 8.33 13.73 -5.64
CA TYR A 52 7.93 12.40 -6.10
C TYR A 52 9.17 11.56 -6.43
N GLY A 53 9.21 10.33 -5.92
CA GLY A 53 10.23 9.35 -6.29
C GLY A 53 9.94 8.73 -7.66
N SER A 54 10.97 8.21 -8.31
CA SER A 54 10.84 7.43 -9.55
C SER A 54 10.28 6.02 -9.33
N THR A 55 10.02 5.64 -8.08
CA THR A 55 9.47 4.35 -7.73
C THR A 55 8.03 4.25 -8.24
N PRO A 56 7.71 3.26 -9.10
CA PRO A 56 6.35 3.06 -9.56
C PRO A 56 5.42 2.75 -8.37
N PRO A 57 4.13 3.14 -8.43
CA PRO A 57 3.17 2.83 -7.39
C PRO A 57 3.16 1.32 -7.11
N VAL A 58 3.51 0.94 -5.89
CA VAL A 58 3.40 -0.44 -5.43
C VAL A 58 1.91 -0.72 -5.19
N ALA A 59 1.42 -1.85 -5.72
CA ALA A 59 0.04 -2.29 -5.49
C ALA A 59 -0.17 -2.48 -3.98
N GLN A 60 -1.08 -1.69 -3.41
CA GLN A 60 -1.45 -1.86 -2.01
C GLN A 60 -2.32 -3.12 -1.86
N PRO A 61 -2.02 -4.02 -0.90
CA PRO A 61 -2.89 -5.14 -0.61
C PRO A 61 -4.22 -4.61 -0.08
N GLY A 62 -5.32 -4.94 -0.77
CA GLY A 62 -6.67 -4.46 -0.44
C GLY A 62 -7.52 -4.28 -1.68
N ARG A 63 -8.79 -3.89 -1.49
CA ARG A 63 -9.66 -3.52 -2.60
C ARG A 63 -9.09 -2.25 -3.22
N PRO A 64 -8.74 -2.25 -4.53
CA PRO A 64 -8.20 -1.05 -5.16
C PRO A 64 -9.18 0.11 -4.93
N PRO A 65 -8.68 1.34 -4.69
CA PRO A 65 -9.53 2.51 -4.65
C PRO A 65 -10.38 2.50 -5.92
N MET A 66 -11.70 2.63 -5.72
CA MET A 66 -12.71 2.58 -6.78
C MET A 66 -12.21 3.40 -7.98
N SER A 67 -12.21 2.80 -9.17
CA SER A 67 -11.68 3.49 -10.35
C SER A 67 -12.39 4.83 -10.52
N GLN A 68 -11.67 5.85 -10.99
CA GLN A 68 -12.26 7.18 -11.18
C GLN A 68 -13.53 7.12 -12.04
N GLY A 69 -13.52 6.33 -13.14
CA GLY A 69 -14.71 6.11 -13.97
C GLY A 69 -15.88 5.45 -13.22
N ALA A 70 -15.62 4.52 -12.30
CA ALA A 70 -16.68 3.93 -11.47
C ALA A 70 -17.22 4.94 -10.45
N THR A 71 -16.35 5.79 -9.90
CA THR A 71 -16.72 6.87 -8.98
C THR A 71 -17.60 7.90 -9.70
N ASP A 72 -17.17 8.36 -10.88
CA ASP A 72 -17.91 9.33 -11.70
C ASP A 72 -19.27 8.76 -12.13
N ALA A 73 -19.32 7.50 -12.56
CA ALA A 73 -20.57 6.83 -12.89
C ALA A 73 -21.52 6.77 -11.68
N SER A 74 -21.00 6.51 -10.48
CA SER A 74 -21.81 6.46 -9.26
C SER A 74 -22.34 7.83 -8.87
N VAL A 75 -21.53 8.88 -9.02
CA VAL A 75 -21.96 10.27 -8.79
C VAL A 75 -23.02 10.68 -9.80
N LEU A 76 -22.86 10.32 -11.08
CA LEU A 76 -23.86 10.58 -12.12
C LEU A 76 -25.17 9.84 -11.86
N MET A 77 -25.10 8.56 -11.46
CA MET A 77 -26.30 7.81 -11.09
C MET A 77 -27.00 8.41 -9.86
N LEU A 78 -26.25 8.85 -8.86
CA LEU A 78 -26.82 9.46 -7.66
C LEU A 78 -27.48 10.81 -7.97
N THR A 79 -26.80 11.67 -8.72
CA THR A 79 -27.31 13.00 -9.11
C THR A 79 -28.49 12.91 -10.07
N GLY A 80 -28.43 11.99 -11.04
CA GLY A 80 -29.55 11.65 -11.93
C GLY A 80 -30.75 11.11 -11.15
N GLY A 81 -30.53 10.17 -10.24
CA GLY A 81 -31.59 9.62 -9.39
C GLY A 81 -32.23 10.67 -8.49
N ALA A 82 -31.43 11.55 -7.87
CA ALA A 82 -31.92 12.62 -7.01
C ALA A 82 -32.77 13.63 -7.80
N SER A 83 -32.31 14.05 -8.98
CA SER A 83 -33.04 15.02 -9.80
C SER A 83 -34.39 14.48 -10.28
N VAL A 84 -34.41 13.25 -10.80
CA VAL A 84 -35.66 12.58 -11.23
C VAL A 84 -36.61 12.38 -10.05
N SER A 85 -36.11 11.98 -8.88
CA SER A 85 -36.94 11.77 -7.68
C SER A 85 -37.59 13.06 -7.21
N MET A 86 -36.85 14.17 -7.20
CA MET A 86 -37.38 15.48 -6.80
C MET A 86 -38.51 15.94 -7.73
N VAL A 87 -38.34 15.83 -9.04
CA VAL A 87 -39.37 16.20 -10.02
C VAL A 87 -40.58 15.27 -9.95
N GLY A 88 -40.36 13.95 -9.86
CA GLY A 88 -41.43 12.96 -9.81
C GLY A 88 -42.28 13.07 -8.53
N LEU A 89 -41.63 13.22 -7.36
CA LEU A 89 -42.34 13.37 -6.09
C LEU A 89 -43.12 14.68 -6.01
N THR A 90 -42.55 15.79 -6.47
CA THR A 90 -43.26 17.08 -6.49
C THR A 90 -44.48 17.02 -7.40
N ALA A 91 -44.36 16.44 -8.61
CA ALA A 91 -45.49 16.23 -9.50
C ALA A 91 -46.58 15.34 -8.88
N ALA A 92 -46.19 14.24 -8.22
CA ALA A 92 -47.13 13.34 -7.55
C ALA A 92 -47.87 14.04 -6.40
N VAL A 93 -47.17 14.83 -5.59
CA VAL A 93 -47.77 15.61 -4.50
C VAL A 93 -48.74 16.66 -5.02
N VAL A 94 -48.37 17.38 -6.09
CA VAL A 94 -49.24 18.37 -6.72
C VAL A 94 -50.53 17.72 -7.23
N MET A 95 -50.44 16.57 -7.93
CA MET A 95 -51.63 15.84 -8.40
C MET A 95 -52.50 15.31 -7.26
N TYR A 96 -51.89 14.89 -6.16
CA TYR A 96 -52.63 14.42 -4.99
C TYR A 96 -53.38 15.55 -4.29
N VAL A 97 -52.74 16.70 -4.09
CA VAL A 97 -53.32 17.86 -3.40
C VAL A 97 -54.35 18.60 -4.27
N SER A 98 -54.15 18.65 -5.58
CA SER A 98 -55.08 19.32 -6.51
C SER A 98 -56.43 18.58 -6.66
N GLN A 99 -56.56 17.36 -6.13
CA GLN A 99 -57.70 16.45 -6.32
C GLN A 99 -58.06 16.21 -7.80
N THR A 100 -57.18 16.57 -8.74
CA THR A 100 -57.42 16.38 -10.17
C THR A 100 -57.26 14.92 -10.59
N ALA A 101 -56.66 14.09 -9.73
CA ALA A 101 -56.40 12.68 -9.99
C ALA A 101 -56.90 11.80 -8.83
N ASN A 102 -57.36 10.60 -9.16
CA ASN A 102 -57.72 9.60 -8.17
C ASN A 102 -56.45 9.23 -7.36
N PRO A 103 -56.45 9.40 -6.03
CA PRO A 103 -55.27 9.18 -5.20
C PRO A 103 -54.74 7.75 -5.27
N VAL A 104 -55.62 6.76 -5.48
CA VAL A 104 -55.24 5.35 -5.65
C VAL A 104 -54.44 5.16 -6.93
N VAL A 105 -54.84 5.83 -8.02
CA VAL A 105 -54.13 5.76 -9.30
C VAL A 105 -52.76 6.43 -9.18
N CYS A 106 -52.67 7.60 -8.55
CA CYS A 106 -51.38 8.25 -8.27
C CYS A 106 -50.46 7.35 -7.42
N ALA A 107 -50.99 6.73 -6.36
CA ALA A 107 -50.22 5.82 -5.53
C ALA A 107 -49.69 4.61 -6.31
N ILE A 108 -50.49 4.03 -7.21
CA ILE A 108 -50.05 2.90 -8.05
C ILE A 108 -49.01 3.35 -9.08
N VAL A 109 -49.27 4.43 -9.81
CA VAL A 109 -48.39 4.90 -10.90
C VAL A 109 -47.01 5.33 -10.39
N PHE A 110 -46.95 6.06 -9.27
CA PHE A 110 -45.67 6.52 -8.71
C PHE A 110 -45.06 5.53 -7.71
N GLY A 111 -45.88 4.77 -6.99
CA GLY A 111 -45.45 3.83 -5.95
C GLY A 111 -45.03 2.46 -6.46
N ALA A 112 -45.69 1.91 -7.48
CA ALA A 112 -45.36 0.56 -7.95
C ALA A 112 -43.95 0.46 -8.58
N PRO A 113 -43.51 1.39 -9.45
CA PRO A 113 -42.16 1.35 -10.01
C PRO A 113 -41.07 1.54 -8.94
N THR A 114 -41.29 2.45 -7.99
CA THR A 114 -40.34 2.71 -6.89
C THR A 114 -40.24 1.51 -5.94
N ALA A 115 -41.37 0.87 -5.61
CA ALA A 115 -41.39 -0.35 -4.81
C ALA A 115 -40.65 -1.50 -5.50
N LEU A 116 -40.83 -1.68 -6.81
CA LEU A 116 -40.14 -2.70 -7.59
C LEU A 116 -38.62 -2.51 -7.57
N VAL A 117 -38.15 -1.28 -7.84
CA VAL A 117 -36.71 -0.96 -7.81
C VAL A 117 -36.12 -1.20 -6.42
N LEU A 118 -36.82 -0.79 -5.36
CA LEU A 118 -36.37 -1.02 -3.98
C LEU A 118 -36.33 -2.51 -3.62
N ALA A 119 -37.28 -3.30 -4.09
CA ALA A 119 -37.29 -4.75 -3.87
C ALA A 119 -36.08 -5.42 -4.53
N LEU A 120 -35.78 -5.06 -5.78
CA LEU A 120 -34.60 -5.56 -6.51
C LEU A 120 -33.29 -5.12 -5.85
N ALA A 121 -33.20 -3.85 -5.42
CA ALA A 121 -32.02 -3.34 -4.72
C ALA A 121 -31.78 -4.09 -3.38
N ARG A 122 -32.84 -4.38 -2.62
CA ARG A 122 -32.76 -5.18 -1.40
C ARG A 122 -32.34 -6.61 -1.66
N LEU A 123 -32.84 -7.21 -2.74
CA LEU A 123 -32.45 -8.55 -3.16
C LEU A 123 -30.95 -8.61 -3.49
N ALA A 124 -30.46 -7.68 -4.31
CA ALA A 124 -29.06 -7.59 -4.68
C ALA A 124 -28.14 -7.31 -3.48
N LYS A 125 -28.58 -6.50 -2.51
CA LYS A 125 -27.81 -6.27 -1.28
C LYS A 125 -27.65 -7.54 -0.44
N ARG A 126 -28.62 -8.45 -0.51
CA ARG A 126 -28.60 -9.70 0.28
C ARG A 126 -27.78 -10.82 -0.37
N SER A 127 -27.46 -10.70 -1.66
CA SER A 127 -26.67 -11.68 -2.40
C SER A 127 -25.16 -11.43 -2.36
N GLN A 128 -24.65 -10.71 -1.35
CA GLN A 128 -23.21 -10.45 -1.28
C GLN A 128 -22.42 -11.74 -1.05
N PRO A 129 -21.28 -11.94 -1.75
CA PRO A 129 -20.38 -13.07 -1.54
C PRO A 129 -19.91 -13.15 -0.09
N ALA A 130 -19.58 -14.36 0.36
CA ALA A 130 -18.98 -14.56 1.68
C ALA A 130 -17.73 -13.68 1.83
N PRO A 131 -17.54 -13.03 3.01
CA PRO A 131 -16.39 -12.19 3.24
C PRO A 131 -15.10 -13.02 3.17
N ASP A 132 -14.07 -12.45 2.54
CA ASP A 132 -12.75 -13.06 2.49
C ASP A 132 -12.10 -12.92 3.87
N VAL A 133 -11.84 -14.04 4.54
CA VAL A 133 -11.33 -14.08 5.93
C VAL A 133 -9.84 -14.39 5.87
N HIS A 134 -8.99 -13.37 5.91
CA HIS A 134 -7.55 -13.54 6.03
C HIS A 134 -7.15 -13.63 7.50
N GLN A 135 -6.72 -14.81 7.94
CA GLN A 135 -6.21 -15.03 9.30
C GLN A 135 -4.69 -15.09 9.26
N HIS A 136 -4.04 -14.15 9.97
CA HIS A 136 -2.59 -14.14 10.14
C HIS A 136 -2.20 -14.81 11.44
N TYR A 137 -1.37 -15.84 11.35
CA TYR A 137 -0.88 -16.59 12.50
C TYR A 137 0.63 -16.36 12.65
N THR A 138 1.05 -15.92 13.82
CA THR A 138 2.47 -15.78 14.19
C THR A 138 2.90 -17.01 15.00
N GLY A 139 3.23 -18.10 14.31
CA GLY A 139 3.74 -19.34 14.90
C GLY A 139 3.42 -20.57 14.05
N PRO A 140 4.03 -21.74 14.33
CA PRO A 140 3.67 -22.99 13.67
C PRO A 140 2.27 -23.41 14.11
N VAL A 141 1.29 -23.23 13.22
CA VAL A 141 -0.12 -23.58 13.46
C VAL A 141 -0.50 -24.73 12.54
N TYR A 142 -1.02 -25.80 13.12
CA TYR A 142 -1.70 -26.86 12.37
C TYR A 142 -3.10 -26.36 12.02
N GLN A 143 -3.34 -26.09 10.74
CA GLN A 143 -4.66 -25.71 10.23
C GLN A 143 -5.37 -26.94 9.66
N ASP A 144 -6.44 -27.36 10.31
CA ASP A 144 -7.34 -28.38 9.78
C ASP A 144 -8.26 -27.71 8.73
N GLN A 145 -8.00 -27.97 7.45
CA GLN A 145 -8.71 -27.34 6.31
C GLN A 145 -10.02 -28.06 5.94
N ARG A 146 -10.67 -28.74 6.89
CA ARG A 146 -11.96 -29.39 6.65
C ARG A 146 -13.08 -28.35 6.44
N ASN A 147 -13.47 -28.16 5.18
CA ASN A 147 -14.64 -27.37 4.81
C ASN A 147 -15.91 -28.20 5.01
N VAL A 148 -16.59 -28.04 6.15
CA VAL A 148 -17.90 -28.66 6.37
C VAL A 148 -18.98 -27.66 5.98
N HIS A 149 -19.74 -27.98 4.94
CA HIS A 149 -20.89 -27.18 4.54
C HIS A 149 -22.12 -27.64 5.30
N THR A 150 -22.52 -26.86 6.31
CA THR A 150 -23.76 -27.08 7.07
C THR A 150 -24.89 -26.29 6.44
N THR A 151 -25.92 -26.99 5.95
CA THR A 151 -27.15 -26.34 5.49
C THR A 151 -28.27 -26.59 6.50
N THR A 152 -28.91 -25.51 6.96
CA THR A 152 -30.08 -25.57 7.83
C THR A 152 -31.26 -24.96 7.07
N ARG A 153 -32.27 -25.78 6.76
CA ARG A 153 -33.48 -25.33 6.05
C ARG A 153 -34.72 -25.92 6.71
N GLY A 154 -35.79 -25.12 6.81
CA GLY A 154 -37.13 -25.55 7.22
C GLY A 154 -37.67 -24.91 8.52
N VAL A 155 -38.99 -25.00 8.71
CA VAL A 155 -39.71 -24.59 9.94
C VAL A 155 -39.47 -25.59 11.09
N TRP A 156 -39.14 -26.84 10.75
CA TRP A 156 -38.45 -27.79 11.62
C TRP A 156 -37.02 -27.97 11.11
N ALA A 157 -36.04 -27.61 11.92
CA ALA A 157 -34.65 -27.55 11.51
C ALA A 157 -34.10 -28.97 11.26
N LYS A 158 -33.88 -29.29 9.99
CA LYS A 158 -33.04 -30.42 9.60
C LYS A 158 -31.67 -29.87 9.24
N THR A 159 -30.67 -30.25 10.03
CA THR A 159 -29.26 -29.94 9.77
C THR A 159 -28.63 -31.09 9.01
N THR A 160 -28.16 -30.83 7.80
CA THR A 160 -27.35 -31.79 7.04
C THR A 160 -25.94 -31.23 6.92
N ASN A 161 -24.97 -31.99 7.42
CA ASN A 161 -23.55 -31.70 7.23
C ASN A 161 -23.07 -32.49 6.02
N GLN A 162 -22.51 -31.81 5.04
CA GLN A 162 -21.88 -32.42 3.86
C GLN A 162 -20.38 -32.16 3.96
N GLN A 163 -19.58 -33.21 3.76
CA GLN A 163 -18.11 -33.17 3.66
C GLN A 163 -17.70 -33.24 2.19
#